data_AF-A0A924RSD7-F1
#
_entry.id   AF-A0A924RSD7-F1
#
_cell.length_a   1.000
_cell.length_b   1.000
_cell.length_c   1.000
_cell.angle_alpha   90.00
_cell.angle_beta   90.00
_cell.angle_gamma   90.00
#
_symmetry.space_group_name_H-M   'P 1'
#
loop_
_entity.id
_entity.type
_entity.pdbx_description
1 polymer ?
#
loop_
_entity_poly.entity_id
_entity_poly.type
_entity_poly.pdbx_seq_one_letter_code
_entity_poly.pdbx_strand_id
1 'polypeptide(L)' 'MASPIILASQSPRRKQLLEWAEVSFEIIIKSTDESYPDTLPTDKIPV' A
#
# COMPACT_ATOMS: atom_id res chain seq x y z
N MET A 1 -13.77 16.89 11.11
CA MET A 1 -13.15 15.74 11.80
C MET A 1 -12.12 15.15 10.85
N ALA A 2 -10.91 14.82 11.31
CA ALA A 2 -9.90 14.21 10.46
C ALA A 2 -10.20 12.72 10.27
N SER A 3 -10.03 12.20 9.06
CA SER A 3 -10.14 10.77 8.78
C SER A 3 -8.91 10.03 9.32
N PRO A 4 -9.06 8.82 9.88
CA PRO A 4 -7.92 8.02 10.33
C PRO A 4 -7.06 7.60 9.14
N ILE A 5 -5.74 7.53 9.35
CA ILE A 5 -4.80 7.00 8.36
C ILE A 5 -4.89 5.47 8.37
N ILE A 6 -4.95 4.86 7.18
CA ILE A 6 -5.05 3.40 7.02
C ILE A 6 -3.82 2.89 6.26
N LEU A 7 -3.10 1.93 6.86
CA LEU A 7 -2.09 1.12 6.19
C LEU A 7 -2.75 -0.08 5.53
N ALA A 8 -3.10 0.05 4.25
CA ALA A 8 -3.67 -1.02 3.42
C ALA A 8 -2.61 -1.91 2.77
N SER A 9 -1.56 -2.28 3.52
CA SER A 9 -0.43 -3.06 3.02
C SER A 9 -0.03 -4.14 4.02
N GLN A 10 0.22 -5.35 3.51
CA GLN A 10 0.73 -6.47 4.31
C GLN A 10 2.26 -6.44 4.50
N SER A 11 2.96 -5.44 3.95
CA SER A 11 4.43 -5.34 4.07
C SER A 11 4.88 -4.96 5.49
N PRO A 12 5.68 -5.79 6.19
CA PRO A 12 6.20 -5.46 7.51
C PRO A 12 7.11 -4.22 7.50
N ARG A 13 7.83 -3.98 6.40
CA ARG A 13 8.68 -2.79 6.23
C ARG A 13 7.87 -1.50 6.22
N ARG A 14 6.71 -1.48 5.56
CA ARG A 14 5.85 -0.28 5.51
C ARG A 14 5.23 0.05 6.88
N LYS A 15 4.84 -0.98 7.63
CA LYS A 15 4.40 -0.84 9.02
C LYS A 15 5.50 -0.19 9.88
N GLN A 16 6.71 -0.72 9.82
CA GLN A 16 7.85 -0.22 10.59
C GLN A 16 8.17 1.25 10.28
N LEU A 17 8.08 1.68 9.01
CA LEU A 17 8.30 3.08 8.64
C LEU A 17 7.27 4.02 9.25
N LEU A 18 5.99 3.63 9.29
CA LEU A 18 4.94 4.45 9.89
C LEU A 18 5.06 4.50 11.42
N GLU A 19 5.46 3.40 12.05
CA GLU A 19 5.76 3.35 13.48
C GLU A 19 6.92 4.29 13.84
N TRP A 20 8.00 4.28 13.06
CA TRP A 20 9.15 5.19 13.27
C TRP A 20 8.83 6.66 13.01
N ALA A 21 7.88 6.93 12.12
CA ALA A 21 7.40 8.28 11.87
C ALA A 21 6.41 8.78 12.95
N GLU A 22 6.13 7.96 13.98
CA GLU A 22 5.16 8.25 15.04
C GLU A 22 3.75 8.62 14.51
N VAL A 23 3.40 8.05 13.35
CA VAL A 23 2.09 8.25 12.73
C VAL A 23 1.09 7.32 13.41
N SER A 24 -0.06 7.85 13.80
CA SER A 24 -1.19 7.02 14.23
C SER A 24 -1.93 6.47 13.01
N PHE A 25 -2.02 5.15 12.88
CA PHE A 25 -2.68 4.49 11.76
C PHE A 25 -3.35 3.18 12.17
N GLU A 26 -4.30 2.73 11.35
CA GLU A 26 -4.95 1.43 11.44
C GLU A 26 -4.48 0.51 10.31
N ILE A 27 -4.45 -0.80 10.55
CA ILE A 27 -4.11 -1.79 9.52
C ILE A 27 -5.39 -2.44 9.02
N ILE A 28 -5.74 -2.20 7.75
CA ILE A 28 -6.90 -2.81 7.11
C ILE A 28 -6.45 -3.44 5.80
N ILE A 29 -6.46 -4.78 5.74
CA ILE A 29 -5.96 -5.52 4.57
C ILE A 29 -7.12 -5.79 3.60
N LYS A 30 -6.86 -5.54 2.32
CA LYS A 30 -7.73 -5.95 1.21
C LYS A 30 -6.93 -6.77 0.22
N SER A 31 -7.39 -7.99 -0.07
CA SER A 31 -6.87 -8.75 -1.19
C SER A 31 -7.15 -7.98 -2.48
N THR A 32 -6.09 -7.65 -3.21
CA THR A 32 -6.16 -6.89 -4.47
C THR A 32 -5.34 -7.64 -5.49
N ASP A 33 -5.89 -7.80 -6.69
CA ASP A 33 -5.14 -8.32 -7.83
C ASP A 33 -4.18 -7.22 -8.31
N GLU A 34 -2.88 -7.43 -8.11
CA GLU A 34 -1.80 -6.51 -8.52
C GLU A 34 -1.26 -6.85 -9.92
N SER A 35 -1.96 -7.71 -10.67
CA SER A 35 -1.58 -8.03 -12.06
C SER A 35 -1.78 -6.82 -12.97
N TYR A 36 -0.78 -6.53 -13.79
CA TYR A 36 -0.95 -5.58 -14.89
C TYR A 36 -1.89 -6.19 -15.94
N PRO A 37 -2.80 -5.39 -16.54
CA PRO A 37 -3.65 -5.87 -17.63
C PRO A 37 -2.80 -6.37 -18.80
N ASP A 38 -3.20 -7.47 -19.45
CA ASP A 38 -2.51 -8.02 -20.63
C ASP A 38 -2.45 -7.04 -21.81
N THR A 39 -3.37 -6.08 -21.83
CA THR A 39 -3.43 -5.03 -22.85
C THR A 39 -2.48 -3.86 -22.60
N LEU A 40 -1.78 -3.83 -21.45
CA LEU A 40 -0.85 -2.76 -21.11
C LEU A 40 0.51 -3.04 -21.80
N PRO A 41 1.01 -2.12 -22.65
CA PRO A 41 2.33 -2.25 -23.23
C PRO A 41 3.42 -2.35 -22.16
N THR A 42 4.41 -3.21 -22.39
CA THR A 42 5.48 -3.49 -21.40
C THR A 42 6.32 -2.27 -21.07
N ASP A 43 6.49 -1.32 -21.99
CA ASP A 43 7.18 -0.05 -21.78
C ASP A 43 6.45 0.90 -20.82
N LYS A 44 5.18 0.61 -20.49
CA LYS A 44 4.37 1.35 -19.51
C LYS A 44 4.36 0.70 -18.14
N ILE A 45 4.98 -0.46 -17.98
CA ILE A 45 5.12 -1.14 -16.69
C ILE A 45 6.39 -0.60 -16.00
N PRO A 46 6.29 -0.03 -14.79
CA PRO A 46 7.45 0.40 -14.01
C PRO A 46 8.38 -0.79 -13.72
N VAL A 47 9.70 -0.58 -13.91
CA VAL A 47 10.76 -1.55 -13.57
C VAL A 47 11.28 -1.32 -12.16
#